data_AF-A0A4Z1KAE8-F1
#
_entry.id   AF-A0A4Z1KAE8-F1
#
_cell.length_a   1.000
_cell.length_b   1.000
_cell.length_c   1.000
_cell.angle_alpha   90.00
_cell.angle_beta   90.00
_cell.angle_gamma   90.00
#
_symmetry.space_group_name_H-M   'P 1'
#
loop_
_entity.id
_entity.type
_entity.pdbx_description
1 polymer ?
#
loop_
_entity_poly.entity_id
_entity_poly.type
_entity_poly.pdbx_seq_one_letter_code
_entity_poly.pdbx_strand_id
1 'polypeptide(L)'
;MARSASDATRFTSTTPHAATKPKPVSRNPGPPGETPHQRVKRLRAAADKARDAQISTFDKFLLRGRVWADKAHRFTAISLIGLTFIAGGVTVYALGDMMVYNRKKRAEFYAEQKFKYAMALENAQTAAASGTATESQIEFLNREKEREQKVKIAEEAKKKAPGAWKKGKDWLFSGLKKEEEGDDVGTSERRLGYEALSEEDDNLGERESDVLRAIEEKKMAIQNKAKSAFEAEKERQRNGGPLDRIGTDGEEQKPKSGGWTSFMIRK
;
A
#
# COMPACT_ATOMS: atom_id res chain seq x y z
N MET A 1 -53.07 -38.34 -8.33
CA MET A 1 -53.94 -37.25 -7.85
C MET A 1 -53.10 -35.99 -7.73
N ALA A 2 -53.45 -34.97 -8.51
CA ALA A 2 -52.73 -33.71 -8.59
C ALA A 2 -52.89 -32.91 -7.28
N ARG A 3 -51.80 -32.31 -6.80
CA ARG A 3 -51.81 -31.41 -5.64
C ARG A 3 -52.48 -30.11 -6.06
N SER A 4 -53.63 -29.80 -5.45
CA SER A 4 -54.38 -28.57 -5.72
C SER A 4 -53.58 -27.33 -5.34
N ALA A 5 -53.50 -26.35 -6.24
CA ALA A 5 -52.86 -25.04 -6.05
C ALA A 5 -53.53 -24.16 -4.97
N SER A 6 -54.60 -24.63 -4.32
CA SER A 6 -55.30 -23.91 -3.25
C SER A 6 -54.60 -23.98 -1.88
N ASP A 7 -53.54 -24.79 -1.72
CA ASP A 7 -52.82 -24.93 -0.44
C ASP A 7 -51.65 -23.94 -0.29
N ALA A 8 -51.23 -23.28 -1.38
CA ALA A 8 -50.04 -22.41 -1.40
C ALA A 8 -50.30 -20.93 -1.05
N THR A 9 -51.54 -20.53 -0.75
CA THR A 9 -51.89 -19.13 -0.40
C THR A 9 -52.57 -19.00 0.96
N ARG A 10 -52.48 -20.02 1.83
CA ARG A 10 -52.73 -19.80 3.25
C ARG A 10 -51.56 -19.03 3.82
N PHE A 11 -51.67 -17.71 3.75
CA PHE A 11 -50.94 -16.71 4.52
C PHE A 11 -50.65 -17.27 5.91
N THR A 12 -49.44 -17.78 6.10
CA THR A 12 -48.90 -18.00 7.42
C THR A 12 -48.67 -16.60 7.96
N SER A 13 -49.62 -16.10 8.76
CA SER A 13 -49.40 -14.88 9.51
C SER A 13 -48.23 -15.15 10.43
N THR A 14 -47.04 -14.67 10.07
CA THR A 14 -45.85 -14.68 10.94
C THR A 14 -45.98 -13.62 12.05
N THR A 15 -47.21 -13.26 12.41
CA THR A 15 -47.50 -12.41 13.56
C THR A 15 -47.24 -13.26 14.80
N PRO A 16 -46.29 -12.90 15.68
CA PRO A 16 -46.10 -13.66 16.91
C PRO A 16 -47.41 -13.62 17.69
N HIS A 17 -48.09 -14.76 17.80
CA HIS A 17 -49.24 -14.92 18.66
C HIS A 17 -48.75 -14.74 20.11
N ALA A 18 -48.83 -13.50 20.60
CA ALA A 18 -48.67 -13.18 22.00
C ALA A 18 -49.84 -13.85 22.75
N ALA A 19 -49.64 -15.11 23.13
CA ALA A 19 -50.57 -15.90 23.93
C ALA A 19 -50.61 -15.36 25.37
N THR A 20 -51.13 -14.16 25.55
CA THR A 20 -51.62 -13.67 26.84
C THR A 20 -52.97 -13.05 26.57
N LYS A 21 -54.04 -13.66 27.10
CA LYS A 21 -55.38 -13.08 27.05
C LYS A 21 -55.28 -11.64 27.56
N PRO A 22 -55.76 -10.62 26.82
CA PRO A 22 -55.70 -9.24 27.30
C PRO A 22 -56.41 -9.17 28.64
N LYS A 23 -55.65 -8.87 29.70
CA LYS A 23 -56.24 -8.63 31.02
C LYS A 23 -57.27 -7.50 30.87
N PRO A 24 -58.47 -7.62 31.47
CA PRO A 24 -59.49 -6.59 31.34
C PRO A 24 -58.90 -5.25 31.75
N VAL A 25 -58.89 -4.30 30.81
CA VAL A 25 -58.42 -2.94 31.06
C VAL A 25 -59.32 -2.38 32.15
N SER A 26 -58.78 -2.21 33.36
CA SER A 26 -59.47 -1.56 34.45
C SER A 26 -59.96 -0.19 33.97
N ARG A 27 -61.28 -0.03 33.83
CA ARG A 27 -61.94 1.22 33.43
C ARG A 27 -61.98 2.19 34.60
N ASN A 28 -60.82 2.47 35.21
CA ASN A 28 -60.75 3.51 36.22
C ASN A 28 -61.08 4.85 35.54
N PRO A 29 -62.17 5.54 35.94
CA PRO A 29 -62.49 6.84 35.40
C PRO A 29 -61.31 7.78 35.67
N GLY A 30 -60.82 8.42 34.61
CA GLY A 30 -59.77 9.42 34.72
C GLY A 30 -60.29 10.69 35.41
N PRO A 31 -59.40 11.66 35.70
CA PRO A 31 -59.79 12.95 36.25
C PRO A 31 -60.89 13.61 35.39
N PRO A 32 -61.89 14.28 36.00
CA PRO A 32 -62.97 14.92 35.26
C PRO A 32 -62.43 16.07 34.38
N GLY A 33 -62.85 16.10 33.10
CA GLY A 33 -62.47 17.15 32.13
C GLY A 33 -61.33 16.82 31.15
N GLU A 34 -60.78 15.60 31.17
CA GLU A 34 -59.71 15.18 30.25
C GLU A 34 -60.21 15.05 28.80
N THR A 35 -59.48 15.62 27.83
CA THR A 35 -59.79 15.44 26.40
C THR A 35 -59.53 13.99 25.95
N PRO A 36 -60.23 13.47 24.92
CA PRO A 36 -60.01 12.09 24.45
C PRO A 36 -58.56 11.79 24.08
N HIS A 37 -57.83 12.76 23.52
CA HIS A 37 -56.41 12.62 23.18
C HIS A 37 -55.50 12.54 24.41
N GLN A 38 -55.77 13.35 25.44
CA GLN A 38 -55.02 13.29 26.71
C GLN A 38 -55.25 11.93 27.39
N ARG A 39 -56.48 11.40 27.36
CA ARG A 39 -56.80 10.08 27.91
C ARG A 39 -56.00 8.98 27.25
N VAL A 40 -55.88 8.98 25.92
CA VAL A 40 -55.07 8.01 25.20
C VAL A 40 -53.58 8.14 25.56
N LYS A 41 -53.06 9.37 25.65
CA LYS A 41 -51.66 9.62 26.05
C LYS A 41 -51.38 9.10 27.45
N ARG A 42 -52.29 9.33 28.41
CA ARG A 42 -52.18 8.82 29.78
C ARG A 42 -52.25 7.30 29.81
N LEU A 43 -53.18 6.69 29.08
CA LEU A 43 -53.32 5.24 29.03
C LEU A 43 -52.09 4.58 28.40
N ARG A 44 -51.53 5.18 27.34
CA ARG A 44 -50.25 4.73 26.75
C ARG A 44 -49.11 4.87 27.75
N ALA A 45 -48.95 6.03 28.38
CA ALA A 45 -47.92 6.25 29.40
C ALA A 45 -48.06 5.31 30.61
N ALA A 46 -49.29 4.99 31.03
CA ALA A 46 -49.56 4.03 32.11
C ALA A 46 -49.25 2.59 31.68
N ALA A 47 -49.56 2.22 30.43
CA ALA A 47 -49.21 0.92 29.86
C ALA A 47 -47.70 0.77 29.71
N ASP A 48 -47.01 1.81 29.22
CA ASP A 48 -45.55 1.85 29.10
C ASP A 48 -44.89 1.76 30.49
N LYS A 49 -45.39 2.52 31.47
CA LYS A 49 -44.94 2.43 32.87
C LYS A 49 -45.19 1.05 33.48
N ALA A 50 -46.30 0.39 33.16
CA ALA A 50 -46.60 -0.96 33.62
C ALA A 50 -45.68 -2.01 32.98
N ARG A 51 -45.29 -1.81 31.71
CA ARG A 51 -44.26 -2.64 31.07
C ARG A 51 -42.89 -2.40 31.67
N ASP A 52 -42.51 -1.14 31.89
CA ASP A 52 -41.23 -0.77 32.49
C ASP A 52 -41.09 -1.20 33.95
N ALA A 53 -42.20 -1.38 34.67
CA ALA A 53 -42.23 -1.90 36.04
C ALA A 53 -41.97 -3.42 36.10
N GLN A 54 -42.20 -4.15 35.00
CA GLN A 54 -41.91 -5.59 34.93
C GLN A 54 -40.42 -5.88 34.66
N ILE A 55 -39.65 -4.86 34.26
CA ILE A 55 -38.23 -4.98 33.94
C ILE A 55 -37.42 -4.67 35.20
N SER A 56 -36.58 -5.62 35.63
CA SER A 56 -35.67 -5.43 36.76
C SER A 56 -34.70 -4.28 36.50
N THR A 57 -34.35 -3.52 37.55
CA THR A 57 -33.39 -2.41 37.47
C THR A 57 -32.02 -2.88 36.96
N PHE A 58 -31.64 -4.12 37.29
CA PHE A 58 -30.42 -4.75 36.80
C PHE A 58 -30.47 -5.03 35.28
N ASP A 59 -31.63 -5.46 34.77
CA ASP A 59 -31.84 -5.71 33.34
C ASP A 59 -31.79 -4.38 32.54
N LYS A 60 -32.33 -3.29 33.10
CA LYS A 60 -32.18 -1.94 32.52
C LYS A 60 -30.72 -1.51 32.44
N PHE A 61 -29.93 -1.81 33.47
CA PHE A 61 -28.50 -1.50 33.47
C PHE A 61 -27.74 -2.33 32.42
N LEU A 62 -28.03 -3.62 32.29
CA LEU A 62 -27.44 -4.48 31.26
C LEU A 62 -27.77 -4.02 29.85
N LEU A 63 -29.03 -3.67 29.58
CA LEU A 63 -29.45 -3.14 28.28
C LEU A 63 -28.72 -1.83 27.94
N ARG A 64 -28.53 -0.95 28.94
CA ARG A 64 -27.76 0.29 28.78
C ARG A 64 -26.28 0.01 28.57
N GLY A 65 -25.73 -0.98 29.28
CA GLY A 65 -24.34 -1.43 29.17
C GLY A 65 -24.00 -1.95 27.79
N ARG A 66 -24.88 -2.74 27.17
CA ARG A 66 -24.70 -3.22 25.79
C ARG A 66 -24.53 -2.08 24.78
N VAL A 67 -25.40 -1.08 24.87
CA VAL A 67 -25.34 0.10 23.98
C VAL A 67 -24.05 0.89 24.20
N TRP A 68 -23.54 0.94 25.43
CA TRP A 68 -22.30 1.65 25.75
C TRP A 68 -21.07 0.86 25.29
N ALA A 69 -21.09 -0.46 25.43
CA ALA A 69 -20.05 -1.35 24.91
C ALA A 69 -19.96 -1.27 23.37
N ASP A 70 -21.09 -1.30 22.67
CA ASP A 70 -21.14 -1.13 21.21
C ASP A 70 -20.61 0.25 20.78
N LYS A 71 -20.90 1.30 21.55
CA LYS A 71 -20.35 2.65 21.30
C LYS A 71 -18.85 2.72 21.57
N ALA A 72 -18.37 2.11 22.65
CA ALA A 72 -16.95 2.06 22.98
C ALA A 72 -16.15 1.30 21.90
N HIS A 73 -16.65 0.15 21.45
CA HIS A 73 -16.04 -0.60 20.36
C HIS A 73 -16.00 0.19 19.04
N ARG A 74 -17.09 0.88 18.70
CA ARG A 74 -17.10 1.75 17.51
C ARG A 74 -16.12 2.91 17.63
N PHE A 75 -16.00 3.51 18.79
CA PHE A 75 -15.05 4.58 19.04
C PHE A 75 -13.60 4.10 18.90
N THR A 76 -13.24 2.96 19.49
CA THR A 76 -11.89 2.40 19.37
C THR A 76 -11.58 2.00 17.93
N ALA A 77 -12.52 1.37 17.22
CA ALA A 77 -12.34 1.02 15.81
C ALA A 77 -12.09 2.26 14.94
N ILE A 78 -12.91 3.31 15.09
CA ILE A 78 -12.74 4.57 14.35
C ILE A 78 -11.42 5.24 14.74
N SER A 79 -11.04 5.20 16.02
CA SER A 79 -9.75 5.74 16.49
C SER A 79 -8.56 5.01 15.86
N LEU A 80 -8.61 3.67 15.77
CA LEU A 80 -7.55 2.89 15.12
C LEU A 80 -7.45 3.20 13.64
N ILE A 81 -8.59 3.33 12.95
CA ILE A 81 -8.63 3.76 11.55
C ILE A 81 -8.05 5.17 11.40
N GLY A 82 -8.42 6.11 12.27
CA GLY A 82 -7.84 7.46 12.25
C GLY A 82 -6.33 7.46 12.45
N LEU A 83 -5.83 6.62 13.37
CA LEU A 83 -4.40 6.50 13.64
C LEU A 83 -3.62 5.91 12.45
N THR A 84 -4.19 4.96 11.70
CA THR A 84 -3.54 4.42 10.50
C THR A 84 -3.46 5.45 9.38
N PHE A 85 -4.48 6.31 9.21
CA PHE A 85 -4.40 7.42 8.25
C PHE A 85 -3.33 8.43 8.64
N ILE A 86 -3.20 8.78 9.92
CA ILE A 86 -2.15 9.69 10.40
C ILE A 86 -0.77 9.06 10.16
N ALA A 87 -0.59 7.79 10.51
CA ALA A 87 0.67 7.07 10.27
C ALA A 87 1.01 7.04 8.77
N GLY A 88 0.03 6.78 7.90
CA GLY A 88 0.21 6.84 6.44
C GLY A 88 0.55 8.24 5.93
N GLY A 89 -0.05 9.29 6.50
CA GLY A 89 0.32 10.67 6.17
C GLY A 89 1.76 11.01 6.55
N VAL A 90 2.21 10.55 7.73
CA VAL A 90 3.58 10.76 8.21
C VAL A 90 4.60 10.01 7.33
N THR A 91 4.30 8.80 6.85
CA THR A 91 5.21 8.07 5.97
C THR A 91 5.37 8.76 4.62
N VAL A 92 4.28 9.23 4.00
CA VAL A 92 4.34 9.99 2.75
C VAL A 92 5.13 11.29 2.94
N TYR A 93 4.92 11.99 4.05
CA TYR A 93 5.67 13.19 4.39
C TYR A 93 7.17 12.90 4.53
N ALA A 94 7.55 11.86 5.27
CA ALA A 94 8.96 11.49 5.48
C ALA A 94 9.66 11.09 4.17
N LEU A 95 8.98 10.35 3.29
CA LEU A 95 9.50 10.00 1.97
C LEU A 95 9.68 11.25 1.10
N GLY A 96 8.70 12.16 1.11
CA GLY A 96 8.77 13.42 0.38
C GLY A 96 9.92 14.31 0.86
N ASP A 97 10.09 14.45 2.18
CA ASP A 97 11.15 15.25 2.78
C ASP A 97 12.55 14.72 2.40
N MET A 98 12.74 13.40 2.48
CA MET A 98 13.98 12.76 2.04
C MET A 98 14.27 12.95 0.54
N MET A 99 13.24 12.88 -0.32
CA MET A 99 13.42 13.12 -1.75
C MET A 99 13.84 14.57 -2.04
N VAL A 100 13.21 15.55 -1.39
CA VAL A 100 13.55 16.97 -1.59
C VAL A 100 14.96 17.26 -1.06
N TYR A 101 15.31 16.74 0.11
CA TYR A 101 16.65 16.89 0.67
C TYR A 101 17.72 16.26 -0.23
N ASN A 102 17.51 15.03 -0.69
CA ASN A 102 18.44 14.35 -1.60
C ASN A 102 18.53 15.06 -2.95
N ARG A 103 17.43 15.60 -3.47
CA ARG A 103 17.44 16.39 -4.71
C ARG A 103 18.28 17.65 -4.55
N LYS A 104 18.17 18.36 -3.42
CA LYS A 104 19.01 19.54 -3.12
C LYS A 104 20.48 19.15 -3.02
N LYS A 105 20.82 18.09 -2.29
CA LYS A 105 22.20 17.61 -2.16
C LYS A 105 22.82 17.16 -3.49
N ARG A 106 22.04 16.47 -4.32
CA ARG A 106 22.46 16.12 -5.68
C ARG A 106 22.67 17.37 -6.53
N ALA A 107 21.78 18.35 -6.44
CA ALA A 107 21.91 19.61 -7.18
C ALA A 107 23.19 20.38 -6.81
N GLU A 108 23.53 20.47 -5.52
CA GLU A 108 24.80 21.07 -5.06
C GLU A 108 26.01 20.33 -5.66
N PHE A 109 26.02 19.00 -5.57
CA PHE A 109 27.10 18.19 -6.10
C PHE A 109 27.27 18.33 -7.63
N TYR A 110 26.17 18.39 -8.37
CA TYR A 110 26.22 18.63 -9.82
C TYR A 110 26.62 20.07 -10.15
N ALA A 111 26.24 21.05 -9.33
CA ALA A 111 26.68 22.44 -9.51
C ALA A 111 28.20 22.56 -9.32
N GLU A 112 28.77 21.91 -8.31
CA GLU A 112 30.22 21.85 -8.09
C GLU A 112 30.95 21.14 -9.22
N GLN A 113 30.42 20.02 -9.73
CA GLN A 113 31.00 19.33 -10.88
C GLN A 113 30.95 20.18 -12.15
N LYS A 114 29.80 20.84 -12.41
CA LYS A 114 29.67 21.76 -13.54
C LYS A 114 30.66 22.91 -13.43
N PHE A 115 30.87 23.46 -12.23
CA PHE A 115 31.86 24.50 -12.00
C PHE A 115 33.28 24.02 -12.28
N LYS A 116 33.68 22.86 -11.74
CA LYS A 116 35.01 22.26 -12.00
C LYS A 116 35.21 21.97 -13.48
N TYR A 117 34.17 21.46 -14.14
CA TYR A 117 34.18 21.15 -15.56
C TYR A 117 34.31 22.40 -16.42
N ALA A 118 33.56 23.47 -16.12
CA ALA A 118 33.65 24.75 -16.79
C ALA A 118 35.05 25.38 -16.64
N MET A 119 35.62 25.33 -15.44
CA MET A 119 37.00 25.78 -15.20
C MET A 119 38.02 24.95 -16.02
N ALA A 120 37.82 23.64 -16.15
CA ALA A 120 38.67 22.80 -16.99
C ALA A 120 38.56 23.14 -18.48
N LEU A 121 37.35 23.45 -18.96
CA LEU A 121 37.12 23.93 -20.33
C LEU A 121 37.83 25.26 -20.60
N GLU A 122 37.65 26.26 -19.74
CA GLU A 122 38.32 27.56 -19.85
C GLU A 122 39.85 27.42 -19.84
N ASN A 123 40.39 26.59 -18.95
CA ASN A 123 41.82 26.32 -18.88
C ASN A 123 42.34 25.63 -20.16
N ALA A 124 41.60 24.67 -20.71
CA ALA A 124 41.97 24.01 -21.96
C ALA A 124 41.89 24.97 -23.15
N GLN A 125 40.87 25.82 -23.21
CA GLN A 125 40.70 26.83 -24.26
C GLN A 125 41.81 27.88 -24.22
N THR A 126 42.12 28.41 -23.03
CA THR A 126 43.20 29.40 -22.86
C THR A 126 44.57 28.80 -23.21
N ALA A 127 44.85 27.57 -22.79
CA ALA A 127 46.08 26.87 -23.17
C ALA A 127 46.15 26.58 -24.68
N ALA A 128 45.02 26.25 -25.32
CA ALA A 128 44.96 26.06 -26.76
C ALA A 128 45.18 27.38 -27.51
N ALA A 129 44.59 28.47 -27.04
CA ALA A 129 44.78 29.81 -27.60
C ALA A 129 46.22 30.32 -27.45
N SER A 130 46.88 30.02 -26.32
CA SER A 130 48.29 30.33 -26.11
C SER A 130 49.26 29.38 -26.82
N GLY A 131 48.76 28.33 -27.47
CA GLY A 131 49.56 27.33 -28.18
C GLY A 131 50.35 26.38 -27.26
N THR A 132 50.08 26.38 -25.95
CA THR A 132 50.75 25.55 -24.94
C THR A 132 49.87 24.39 -24.45
N ALA A 133 48.81 24.05 -25.18
CA ALA A 133 47.88 23.00 -24.80
C ALA A 133 48.54 21.63 -24.79
N THR A 134 48.22 20.84 -23.76
CA THR A 134 48.57 19.42 -23.72
C THR A 134 47.67 18.63 -24.67
N GLU A 135 48.16 17.48 -25.17
CA GLU A 135 47.38 16.60 -26.04
C GLU A 135 46.04 16.19 -25.41
N SER A 136 46.04 15.94 -24.09
CA SER A 136 44.82 15.65 -23.31
C SER A 136 43.81 16.80 -23.29
N GLN A 137 44.25 18.07 -23.30
CA GLN A 137 43.37 19.23 -23.34
C GLN A 137 42.76 19.42 -24.74
N ILE A 138 43.52 19.11 -25.79
CA ILE A 138 43.03 19.16 -27.17
C ILE A 138 41.98 18.08 -27.40
N GLU A 139 42.24 16.85 -26.96
CA GLU A 139 41.27 15.75 -27.05
C GLU A 139 39.99 16.08 -26.27
N PHE A 140 40.13 16.65 -25.08
CA PHE A 140 38.99 17.09 -24.27
C PHE A 140 38.10 18.10 -25.00
N LEU A 141 38.69 19.10 -25.66
CA LEU A 141 37.95 20.08 -26.46
C LEU A 141 37.27 19.46 -27.68
N ASN A 142 37.91 18.51 -28.35
CA ASN A 142 37.32 17.80 -29.49
C ASN A 142 36.11 16.96 -29.05
N ARG A 143 36.24 16.23 -27.94
CA ARG A 143 35.15 15.45 -27.36
C ARG A 143 33.96 16.33 -26.99
N GLU A 144 34.20 17.53 -26.46
CA GLU A 144 33.11 18.45 -26.13
C GLU A 144 32.43 19.02 -27.37
N LYS A 145 33.18 19.36 -28.44
CA LYS A 145 32.60 19.76 -29.72
C LYS A 145 31.71 18.68 -30.32
N GLU A 146 32.13 17.42 -30.26
CA GLU A 146 31.33 16.29 -30.71
C GLU A 146 30.05 16.12 -29.87
N ARG A 147 30.14 16.31 -28.55
CA ARG A 147 28.97 16.28 -27.66
C ARG A 147 27.99 17.39 -27.99
N GLU A 148 28.45 18.62 -28.18
CA GLU A 148 27.57 19.74 -28.57
C GLU A 148 26.86 19.47 -29.91
N GLN A 149 27.56 18.90 -30.89
CA GLN A 149 26.95 18.54 -32.18
C GLN A 149 25.85 17.49 -32.00
N LYS A 150 26.10 16.45 -31.20
CA LYS A 150 25.09 15.42 -30.88
C LYS A 150 23.89 16.01 -30.15
N VAL A 151 24.10 16.89 -29.18
CA VAL A 151 23.01 17.58 -28.46
C VAL A 151 22.17 18.41 -29.41
N LYS A 152 22.79 19.19 -30.32
CA LYS A 152 22.05 19.97 -31.34
C LYS A 152 21.21 19.09 -32.25
N ILE A 153 21.78 17.99 -32.74
CA ILE A 153 21.05 17.01 -33.57
C ILE A 153 19.87 16.40 -32.78
N ALA A 154 20.09 16.06 -31.51
CA ALA A 154 19.06 15.49 -30.66
C ALA A 154 17.95 16.50 -30.31
N GLU A 155 18.30 17.77 -30.07
CA GLU A 155 17.32 18.84 -29.85
C GLU A 155 16.48 19.10 -31.10
N GLU A 156 17.09 19.10 -32.28
CA GLU A 156 16.37 19.20 -33.55
C GLU A 156 15.43 18.01 -33.76
N ALA A 157 15.84 16.79 -33.37
CA ALA A 157 14.99 15.62 -33.39
C ALA A 157 13.86 15.71 -32.35
N LYS A 158 14.12 16.23 -31.14
CA LYS A 158 13.12 16.45 -30.07
C LYS A 158 12.07 17.49 -30.47
N LYS A 159 12.47 18.57 -31.16
CA LYS A 159 11.53 19.57 -31.72
C LYS A 159 10.62 18.97 -32.79
N LYS A 160 11.08 17.93 -33.51
CA LYS A 160 10.30 17.19 -34.52
C LYS A 160 9.49 16.03 -33.92
N ALA A 161 9.76 15.64 -32.68
CA ALA A 161 9.10 14.51 -32.03
C ALA A 161 7.71 14.89 -31.44
N PRO A 162 6.76 13.94 -31.39
CA PRO A 162 5.48 14.19 -30.74
C PRO A 162 5.67 14.46 -29.23
N GLY A 163 4.96 15.47 -28.71
CA GLY A 163 5.10 15.92 -27.32
C GLY A 163 4.84 14.82 -26.28
N ALA A 164 5.39 15.01 -25.08
CA ALA A 164 5.35 14.03 -23.98
C ALA A 164 3.94 13.50 -23.66
N TRP A 165 2.90 14.31 -23.87
CA TRP A 165 1.50 13.90 -23.71
C TRP A 165 1.04 12.84 -24.72
N LYS A 166 1.49 12.93 -25.98
CA LYS A 166 1.22 11.90 -27.00
C LYS A 166 1.98 10.63 -26.67
N LYS A 167 3.26 10.72 -26.27
CA LYS A 167 4.04 9.56 -25.82
C LYS A 167 3.41 8.85 -24.61
N GLY A 168 2.91 9.61 -23.63
CA GLY A 168 2.24 9.06 -22.45
C GLY A 168 0.92 8.36 -22.80
N LYS A 169 0.15 8.94 -23.72
CA LYS A 169 -1.05 8.29 -24.27
C LYS A 169 -0.70 7.06 -25.09
N ASP A 170 0.29 7.14 -25.96
CA ASP A 170 0.73 6.00 -26.77
C ASP A 170 1.26 4.87 -25.87
N TRP A 171 1.90 5.16 -24.75
CA TRP A 171 2.28 4.16 -23.75
C TRP A 171 1.07 3.54 -23.04
N LEU A 172 0.12 4.36 -22.56
CA LEU A 172 -1.10 3.90 -21.89
C LEU A 172 -2.05 3.12 -22.83
N PHE A 173 -2.12 3.51 -24.11
CA PHE A 173 -3.01 2.91 -25.11
C PHE A 173 -2.31 1.95 -26.08
N SER A 174 -0.98 1.77 -25.99
CA SER A 174 -0.23 0.74 -26.74
C SER A 174 -0.74 -0.67 -26.40
N GLY A 175 -1.32 -0.86 -25.22
CA GLY A 175 -1.96 -2.11 -24.83
C GLY A 175 -3.33 -2.33 -25.49
N LEU A 176 -4.11 -1.26 -25.72
CA LEU A 176 -5.47 -1.36 -26.29
C LEU A 176 -5.48 -1.42 -27.82
N LYS A 177 -4.60 -0.67 -28.50
CA LYS A 177 -4.54 -0.66 -29.98
C LYS A 177 -4.08 -1.99 -30.59
N LYS A 178 -3.49 -2.87 -29.78
CA LYS A 178 -2.98 -4.17 -30.25
C LYS A 178 -4.05 -5.27 -30.28
N GLU A 179 -5.28 -4.98 -29.86
CA GLU A 179 -6.41 -5.93 -29.93
C GLU A 179 -7.34 -5.72 -31.15
N GLU A 180 -7.23 -4.62 -31.90
CA GLU A 180 -8.13 -4.31 -33.03
C GLU A 180 -7.52 -4.61 -34.42
N GLU A 181 -6.23 -4.88 -34.51
CA GLU A 181 -5.55 -5.28 -35.76
C GLU A 181 -4.95 -6.68 -35.56
N GLY A 182 -5.71 -7.68 -36.02
CA GLY A 182 -5.32 -9.09 -35.99
C GLY A 182 -4.09 -9.38 -36.87
N ASP A 183 -3.42 -10.48 -36.51
CA ASP A 183 -2.27 -11.10 -37.16
C ASP A 183 -0.91 -10.36 -37.07
N ASP A 184 -0.18 -10.60 -35.98
CA ASP A 184 1.15 -11.20 -36.09
C ASP A 184 1.55 -11.90 -34.77
N VAL A 185 1.43 -13.22 -34.76
CA VAL A 185 1.93 -14.11 -33.71
C VAL A 185 3.43 -14.34 -33.94
N GLY A 186 4.27 -13.39 -33.50
CA GLY A 186 5.72 -13.48 -33.69
C GLY A 186 6.54 -12.86 -32.57
N THR A 187 7.12 -13.70 -31.71
CA THR A 187 8.23 -13.41 -30.76
C THR A 187 7.90 -12.55 -29.53
N SER A 188 7.28 -13.18 -28.53
CA SER A 188 7.00 -12.65 -27.19
C SER A 188 8.22 -12.51 -26.26
N GLU A 189 9.46 -12.40 -26.77
CA GLU A 189 10.69 -12.39 -25.94
C GLU A 189 11.47 -11.08 -25.94
N ARG A 190 11.01 -10.00 -26.60
CA ARG A 190 11.77 -8.73 -26.65
C ARG A 190 11.06 -7.46 -26.16
N ARG A 191 9.87 -7.55 -25.56
CA ARG A 191 9.09 -6.34 -25.20
C ARG A 191 8.57 -6.32 -23.77
N LEU A 192 9.42 -6.71 -22.83
CA LEU A 192 9.37 -6.22 -21.43
C LEU A 192 10.66 -5.45 -21.12
N GLY A 193 11.03 -4.58 -22.07
CA GLY A 193 12.14 -3.64 -21.94
C GLY A 193 11.79 -2.56 -20.93
N TYR A 194 12.64 -2.44 -19.93
CA TYR A 194 12.64 -1.53 -18.80
C TYR A 194 12.94 -0.08 -19.23
N GLU A 195 12.19 0.44 -20.21
CA GLU A 195 12.55 1.66 -20.95
C GLU A 195 11.50 2.78 -20.83
N ALA A 196 10.47 2.61 -19.99
CA ALA A 196 9.38 3.58 -19.82
C ALA A 196 9.38 4.30 -18.46
N LEU A 197 10.55 4.42 -17.82
CA LEU A 197 10.74 5.34 -16.70
C LEU A 197 11.82 6.37 -17.07
N SER A 198 11.36 7.48 -17.63
CA SER A 198 11.97 8.82 -17.48
C SER A 198 13.37 9.03 -18.08
N GLU A 199 13.41 9.32 -19.40
CA GLU A 199 14.51 10.00 -20.12
C GLU A 199 14.67 11.48 -19.67
N GLU A 200 15.03 11.71 -18.41
CA GLU A 200 15.46 13.01 -17.90
C GLU A 200 16.73 12.82 -17.05
N ASP A 201 17.84 12.42 -17.70
CA ASP A 201 19.21 12.87 -17.34
C ASP A 201 20.27 12.32 -18.34
N ASP A 202 20.20 12.72 -19.61
CA ASP A 202 21.32 12.51 -20.53
C ASP A 202 22.40 13.56 -20.28
N ASN A 203 23.26 13.32 -19.29
CA ASN A 203 24.55 13.98 -19.24
C ASN A 203 25.58 13.18 -18.45
N LEU A 204 25.86 11.91 -18.82
CA LEU A 204 27.10 11.22 -18.39
C LEU A 204 27.37 9.91 -19.18
N GLY A 205 27.71 10.02 -20.46
CA GLY A 205 28.01 8.86 -21.34
C GLY A 205 29.27 8.03 -21.01
N GLU A 206 29.81 8.12 -19.79
CA GLU A 206 30.91 7.27 -19.31
C GLU A 206 30.57 6.50 -18.02
N ARG A 207 29.37 6.68 -17.43
CA ARG A 207 28.93 5.92 -16.25
C ARG A 207 27.89 4.84 -16.52
N GLU A 208 27.35 4.76 -17.72
CA GLU A 208 26.34 3.74 -18.04
C GLU A 208 26.94 2.33 -18.02
N SER A 209 28.20 2.15 -18.43
CA SER A 209 28.89 0.86 -18.35
C SER A 209 29.12 0.40 -16.91
N ASP A 210 29.47 1.31 -16.00
CA ASP A 210 29.64 0.99 -14.57
C ASP A 210 28.31 0.75 -13.85
N VAL A 211 27.26 1.50 -14.22
CA VAL A 211 25.91 1.29 -13.67
C VAL A 211 25.32 -0.01 -14.20
N LEU A 212 25.49 -0.33 -15.48
CA LEU A 212 25.08 -1.60 -16.08
C LEU A 212 25.86 -2.77 -15.47
N ARG A 213 27.18 -2.65 -15.28
CA ARG A 213 27.99 -3.66 -14.58
C ARG A 213 27.55 -3.83 -13.13
N ALA A 214 27.24 -2.75 -12.42
CA ALA A 214 26.74 -2.83 -11.05
C ALA A 214 25.32 -3.44 -10.95
N ILE A 215 24.47 -3.19 -11.95
CA ILE A 215 23.14 -3.82 -12.05
C ILE A 215 23.29 -5.31 -12.38
N GLU A 216 24.20 -5.66 -13.29
CA GLU A 216 24.49 -7.04 -13.67
C GLU A 216 25.11 -7.82 -12.50
N GLU A 217 26.07 -7.24 -11.79
CA GLU A 217 26.64 -7.79 -10.55
C GLU A 217 25.56 -7.99 -9.48
N LYS A 218 24.66 -7.02 -9.28
CA LYS A 218 23.54 -7.17 -8.34
C LYS A 218 22.54 -8.23 -8.78
N LYS A 219 22.27 -8.35 -10.09
CA LYS A 219 21.39 -9.38 -10.65
C LYS A 219 21.99 -10.76 -10.45
N MET A 220 23.30 -10.91 -10.70
CA MET A 220 24.05 -12.13 -10.44
C MET A 220 24.07 -12.47 -8.94
N ALA A 221 24.25 -11.49 -8.06
CA ALA A 221 24.19 -11.69 -6.61
C ALA A 221 22.79 -12.14 -6.14
N ILE A 222 21.72 -11.56 -6.68
CA ILE A 222 20.34 -11.96 -6.37
C ILE A 222 20.07 -13.37 -6.91
N GLN A 223 20.50 -13.69 -8.12
CA GLN A 223 20.36 -15.03 -8.69
C GLN A 223 21.15 -16.09 -7.90
N ASN A 224 22.38 -15.78 -7.49
CA ASN A 224 23.18 -16.68 -6.67
C ASN A 224 22.57 -16.88 -5.28
N LYS A 225 22.03 -15.81 -4.67
CA LYS A 225 21.32 -15.89 -3.39
C LYS A 225 20.02 -16.69 -3.49
N ALA A 226 19.32 -16.57 -4.62
CA ALA A 226 18.12 -17.36 -4.90
C ALA A 226 18.46 -18.85 -5.10
N LYS A 227 19.53 -19.15 -5.86
CA LYS A 227 20.03 -20.52 -6.03
C LYS A 227 20.49 -21.13 -4.71
N SER A 228 21.26 -20.39 -3.90
CA SER A 228 21.70 -20.88 -2.58
C SER A 228 20.53 -21.10 -1.62
N ALA A 229 19.51 -20.23 -1.65
CA ALA A 229 18.30 -20.42 -0.85
C ALA A 229 17.50 -21.64 -1.32
N PHE A 230 17.44 -21.89 -2.63
CA PHE A 230 16.77 -23.05 -3.19
C PHE A 230 17.51 -24.35 -2.90
N GLU A 231 18.84 -24.34 -2.95
CA GLU A 231 19.68 -25.48 -2.54
C GLU A 231 19.54 -25.77 -1.05
N ALA A 232 19.54 -24.74 -0.20
CA ALA A 232 19.28 -24.88 1.24
C ALA A 232 17.87 -25.46 1.52
N GLU A 233 16.86 -25.07 0.76
CA GLU A 233 15.50 -25.63 0.88
C GLU A 233 15.43 -27.08 0.36
N LYS A 234 16.13 -27.41 -0.73
CA LYS A 234 16.25 -28.77 -1.26
C LYS A 234 17.01 -29.70 -0.30
N GLU A 235 18.03 -29.20 0.38
CA GLU A 235 18.72 -29.92 1.46
C GLU A 235 17.82 -30.11 2.68
N ARG A 236 16.99 -29.13 3.04
CA ARG A 236 15.98 -29.28 4.09
C ARG A 236 14.92 -30.32 3.73
N GLN A 237 14.54 -30.42 2.46
CA GLN A 237 13.64 -31.49 2.00
C GLN A 237 14.30 -32.87 2.02
N ARG A 238 15.61 -32.97 1.73
CA ARG A 238 16.37 -34.22 1.82
C ARG A 238 16.66 -34.68 3.26
N ASN A 239 16.98 -33.73 4.14
CA ASN A 239 17.41 -34.01 5.53
C ASN A 239 16.29 -33.78 6.56
N GLY A 240 15.05 -33.58 6.12
CA GLY A 240 13.92 -33.21 6.97
C GLY A 240 14.00 -31.77 7.49
N GLY A 241 12.84 -31.16 7.69
CA GLY A 241 12.72 -29.83 8.28
C GLY A 241 13.18 -29.82 9.74
N PRO A 242 13.37 -28.63 10.35
CA PRO A 242 13.74 -28.53 11.76
C PRO A 242 12.75 -29.22 12.72
N LEU A 243 11.50 -29.43 12.28
CA LEU A 243 10.48 -30.17 13.04
C LEU A 243 10.67 -31.70 12.99
N ASP A 244 11.22 -32.23 11.88
CA ASP A 244 11.48 -33.67 11.70
C ASP A 244 12.72 -34.14 12.48
N ARG A 245 13.62 -33.22 12.82
CA ARG A 245 14.84 -33.48 13.60
C ARG A 245 14.63 -33.52 15.11
N ILE A 246 13.51 -32.99 15.59
CA ILE A 246 13.16 -32.98 17.03
C ILE A 246 12.97 -34.41 17.59
N GLY A 247 12.81 -35.42 16.72
CA GLY A 247 12.76 -36.83 17.11
C GLY A 247 14.10 -37.59 17.07
N THR A 248 15.09 -37.13 16.31
CA THR A 248 16.39 -37.83 16.14
C THR A 248 17.47 -37.30 17.06
N ASP A 249 17.37 -36.04 17.49
CA ASP A 249 18.31 -35.42 18.44
C ASP A 249 18.00 -35.81 19.90
N GLY A 250 17.03 -36.70 20.12
CA GLY A 250 16.53 -37.13 21.43
C GLY A 250 17.43 -38.12 22.19
N GLU A 251 18.50 -38.64 21.59
CA GLU A 251 19.39 -39.59 22.27
C GLU A 251 20.65 -38.97 22.90
N GLU A 252 21.00 -37.73 22.56
CA GLU A 252 22.21 -37.10 23.13
C GLU A 252 21.94 -35.68 23.67
N GLN A 253 21.89 -35.59 25.01
CA GLN A 253 22.04 -34.39 25.84
C GLN A 253 20.78 -33.51 26.06
N LYS A 254 20.07 -33.79 27.16
CA LYS A 254 19.13 -32.85 27.80
C LYS A 254 19.86 -31.79 28.64
N PRO A 255 19.82 -30.49 28.31
CA PRO A 255 20.02 -29.44 29.31
C PRO A 255 18.69 -29.17 30.05
N LYS A 256 18.78 -29.10 31.38
CA LYS A 256 17.65 -28.87 32.29
C LYS A 256 16.97 -27.53 31.98
N SER A 257 15.67 -27.57 31.72
CA SER A 257 14.80 -26.41 31.50
C SER A 257 14.80 -25.48 32.72
N GLY A 258 15.42 -24.31 32.60
CA GLY A 258 15.27 -23.22 33.55
C GLY A 258 13.90 -22.57 33.41
N GLY A 259 13.09 -22.64 34.47
CA GLY A 259 11.77 -22.01 34.51
C GLY A 259 11.83 -20.49 34.44
N TRP A 260 10.70 -19.87 34.06
CA TRP A 260 10.51 -18.43 33.85
C TRP A 260 10.86 -17.49 35.02
N THR A 261 11.28 -18.03 36.17
CA THR A 261 11.72 -17.25 37.35
C THR A 261 13.20 -16.88 37.33
N SER A 262 13.98 -17.38 36.37
CA SER A 262 15.44 -17.14 36.28
C SER A 262 15.85 -15.66 36.16
N PHE A 263 14.98 -14.75 35.70
CA PHE A 263 15.33 -13.34 35.51
C PHE A 263 15.31 -12.52 36.81
N MET A 264 14.69 -13.03 37.88
CA MET A 264 14.56 -12.30 39.17
C MET A 264 15.77 -12.46 40.09
N ILE A 265 16.73 -13.35 39.78
CA ILE A 265 17.82 -13.72 40.70
C ILE A 265 19.17 -13.06 40.33
N ARG A 266 19.27 -12.32 39.21
CA ARG A 266 20.47 -11.49 38.97
C ARG A 266 20.31 -10.12 39.62
N LYS A 267 20.82 -10.00 40.85
CA LYS A 267 21.22 -8.74 41.46
C LYS A 267 22.74 -8.64 41.45
#